data_AF-A0AAP6DB23-F1
#
_entry.id   AF-A0AAP6DB23-F1
#
_cell.length_a   1.000
_cell.length_b   1.000
_cell.length_c   1.000
_cell.angle_alpha   90.00
_cell.angle_beta   90.00
_cell.angle_gamma   90.00
#
_symmetry.space_group_name_H-M   'P 1'
#
loop_
_entity.id
_entity.type
_entity.pdbx_description
1 polymer ?
#
loop_
_entity_poly.entity_id
_entity_poly.type
_entity_poly.pdbx_seq_one_letter_code
_entity_poly.pdbx_strand_id
1 'polypeptide(L)'
;AGTTDDPIDSLEHHKAIAEDDTFNVKVLPSWRPDKAFKIELDLFADYMHKLGEVADIEIRRFDDLLSALDKRLAHFDAHGCRAADHGIEIVRYAPIPSEADLDVLLARRLNGEVLSELECAQFSTTVQVWLGKRYAQLGWVMQLHIGAQRNNSTRMFQLLGADAGFDSIGDRPFAFELAHLLDEMDQTNELPRTILYCLNPRDNEMMATMIGNFQGGGIAGKVQFGSGW
;
A
#
# COMPACT_ATOMS: atom_id res chain seq x y z
N ALA A 1 2.45 11.91 -16.51
CA ALA A 1 3.26 10.85 -15.88
C ALA A 1 2.82 10.71 -14.43
N GLY A 2 2.67 9.49 -13.94
CA GLY A 2 2.48 9.22 -12.51
C GLY A 2 3.81 8.79 -11.91
N THR A 3 4.36 9.54 -10.98
CA THR A 3 5.50 9.09 -10.17
C THR A 3 5.01 8.18 -9.04
N THR A 4 5.94 7.57 -8.30
CA THR A 4 5.64 6.74 -7.13
C THR A 4 6.33 7.35 -5.94
N ASP A 5 5.55 7.80 -4.96
CA ASP A 5 6.00 8.70 -3.91
C ASP A 5 5.53 8.18 -2.54
N ASP A 6 6.37 8.34 -1.52
CA ASP A 6 6.12 7.87 -0.15
C ASP A 6 5.20 8.86 0.58
N PRO A 7 4.27 8.41 1.45
CA PRO A 7 3.44 9.29 2.27
C PRO A 7 4.17 10.45 2.96
N ILE A 8 5.44 10.28 3.32
CA ILE A 8 6.21 11.31 4.02
C ILE A 8 6.85 12.36 3.09
N ASP A 9 6.76 12.20 1.78
CA ASP A 9 7.43 13.08 0.82
C ASP A 9 6.80 14.50 0.79
N SER A 10 7.63 15.51 0.54
CA SER A 10 7.18 16.92 0.49
C SER A 10 6.27 17.20 -0.71
N LEU A 11 6.49 16.49 -1.83
CA LEU A 11 5.89 16.75 -3.15
C LEU A 11 6.22 18.14 -3.72
N GLU A 12 7.29 18.78 -3.24
CA GLU A 12 7.67 20.14 -3.66
C GLU A 12 8.02 20.23 -5.15
N HIS A 13 8.60 19.16 -5.71
CA HIS A 13 8.91 19.10 -7.14
C HIS A 13 7.65 18.98 -8.00
N HIS A 14 6.63 18.24 -7.55
CA HIS A 14 5.34 18.19 -8.24
C HIS A 14 4.68 19.57 -8.27
N LYS A 15 4.73 20.28 -7.13
CA LYS A 15 4.25 21.66 -7.06
C LYS A 15 5.01 22.58 -8.01
N ALA A 16 6.34 22.55 -7.99
CA ALA A 16 7.16 23.38 -8.87
C ALA A 16 6.88 23.11 -10.36
N ILE A 17 6.71 21.84 -10.75
CA ILE A 17 6.35 21.46 -12.12
C ILE A 17 4.94 21.95 -12.48
N ALA A 18 3.98 21.84 -11.56
CA ALA A 18 2.61 22.30 -11.79
C ALA A 18 2.50 23.84 -11.93
N GLU A 19 3.44 24.58 -11.35
CA GLU A 19 3.54 26.05 -11.43
C GLU A 19 4.39 26.53 -12.63
N ASP A 20 5.05 25.63 -13.37
CA ASP A 20 5.86 25.97 -14.54
C ASP A 20 5.04 25.98 -15.84
N ASP A 21 4.62 27.18 -16.27
CA ASP A 21 3.87 27.40 -17.51
C ASP A 21 4.65 27.03 -18.80
N THR A 22 5.96 26.77 -18.71
CA THR A 22 6.78 26.36 -19.86
C THR A 22 6.81 24.85 -20.09
N PHE A 23 6.33 24.07 -19.11
CA PHE A 23 6.34 22.61 -19.15
C PHE A 23 4.91 22.04 -19.13
N ASN A 24 4.43 21.58 -20.30
CA ASN A 24 3.02 21.21 -20.48
C ASN A 24 2.67 19.76 -20.09
N VAL A 25 3.61 18.98 -19.56
CA VAL A 25 3.36 17.59 -19.14
C VAL A 25 2.91 17.57 -17.68
N LYS A 26 1.73 16.99 -17.43
CA LYS A 26 1.28 16.74 -16.05
C LYS A 26 2.16 15.67 -15.40
N VAL A 27 2.85 16.01 -14.32
CA VAL A 27 3.61 15.09 -13.46
C VAL A 27 2.89 15.04 -12.13
N LEU A 28 2.16 13.95 -11.88
CA LEU A 28 1.31 13.79 -10.70
C LEU A 28 1.90 12.71 -9.79
N PRO A 29 1.83 12.89 -8.47
CA PRO A 29 2.29 11.89 -7.53
C PRO A 29 1.35 10.68 -7.50
N SER A 30 1.88 9.50 -7.16
CA SER A 30 1.08 8.32 -6.79
C SER A 30 1.48 7.86 -5.41
N TRP A 31 0.48 7.63 -4.56
CA TRP A 31 0.65 7.31 -3.15
C TRP A 31 1.13 5.88 -2.93
N ARG A 32 2.31 5.67 -2.33
CA ARG A 32 2.84 4.33 -2.03
C ARG A 32 3.16 4.10 -0.55
N PRO A 33 2.21 3.59 0.25
CA PRO A 33 2.32 3.52 1.71
C PRO A 33 2.94 2.20 2.20
N ASP A 34 3.87 1.59 1.44
CA ASP A 34 4.44 0.26 1.75
C ASP A 34 4.89 0.13 3.22
N LYS A 35 5.59 1.13 3.72
CA LYS A 35 6.12 1.13 5.11
C LYS A 35 5.05 1.34 6.18
N ALA A 36 3.85 1.81 5.81
CA ALA A 36 2.76 2.04 6.76
C ALA A 36 1.98 0.77 7.09
N PHE A 37 1.91 -0.21 6.17
CA PHE A 37 1.19 -1.47 6.39
C PHE A 37 2.09 -2.69 6.61
N LYS A 38 3.40 -2.58 6.35
CA LYS A 38 4.40 -3.63 6.60
C LYS A 38 5.00 -3.52 8.00
N ILE A 39 4.17 -3.82 9.00
CA ILE A 39 4.52 -3.69 10.42
C ILE A 39 5.72 -4.56 10.84
N GLU A 40 5.98 -5.64 10.12
CA GLU A 40 7.07 -6.58 10.37
C GLU A 40 8.47 -6.02 10.03
N LEU A 41 8.57 -4.94 9.24
CA LEU A 41 9.86 -4.40 8.83
C LEU A 41 10.59 -3.77 10.01
N ASP A 42 11.88 -4.02 10.16
CA ASP A 42 12.70 -3.51 11.27
C ASP A 42 12.55 -1.98 11.49
N LEU A 43 12.53 -1.22 10.39
CA LEU A 43 12.44 0.25 10.37
C LEU A 43 11.02 0.81 10.53
N PHE A 44 10.03 -0.02 10.86
CA PHE A 44 8.64 0.42 11.00
C PHE A 44 8.47 1.53 12.04
N ALA A 45 9.08 1.38 13.23
CA ALA A 45 8.97 2.38 14.30
C ALA A 45 9.57 3.74 13.90
N ASP A 46 10.75 3.73 13.26
CA ASP A 46 11.39 4.94 12.72
C ASP A 46 10.52 5.61 11.66
N TYR A 47 9.86 4.82 10.81
CA TYR A 47 8.94 5.33 9.81
C TYR A 47 7.66 5.93 10.43
N MET A 48 7.08 5.31 11.47
CA MET A 48 5.96 5.88 12.21
C MET A 48 6.30 7.23 12.84
N HIS A 49 7.52 7.39 13.37
CA HIS A 49 7.99 8.68 13.87
C HIS A 49 8.00 9.75 12.77
N LYS A 50 8.62 9.46 11.61
CA LYS A 50 8.69 10.39 10.48
C LYS A 50 7.31 10.74 9.93
N LEU A 51 6.42 9.74 9.82
CA LEU A 51 5.04 9.95 9.41
C LEU A 51 4.32 10.88 10.39
N GLY A 52 4.52 10.69 11.69
CA GLY A 52 3.99 11.57 12.73
C GLY A 52 4.50 13.00 12.61
N GLU A 53 5.81 13.18 12.38
CA GLU A 53 6.42 14.51 12.17
C GLU A 53 5.81 15.25 10.98
N VAL A 54 5.71 14.61 9.81
CA VAL A 54 5.16 15.27 8.59
C VAL A 54 3.65 15.45 8.62
N ALA A 55 2.95 14.75 9.51
CA ALA A 55 1.52 14.88 9.72
C ALA A 55 1.18 15.78 10.93
N ASP A 56 2.18 16.21 11.70
CA ASP A 56 2.00 16.91 12.98
C ASP A 56 1.01 16.14 13.89
N ILE A 57 1.28 14.85 14.08
CA ILE A 57 0.51 13.91 14.93
C ILE A 57 1.50 12.97 15.64
N GLU A 58 1.39 12.86 16.95
CA GLU A 58 2.10 11.81 17.68
C GLU A 58 1.34 10.48 17.57
N ILE A 59 1.93 9.48 16.89
CA ILE A 59 1.30 8.19 16.66
C ILE A 59 1.54 7.25 17.85
N ARG A 60 0.52 7.04 18.69
CA ARG A 60 0.59 6.09 19.83
C ARG A 60 -0.46 4.99 19.76
N ARG A 61 -1.63 5.31 19.21
CA ARG A 61 -2.78 4.43 18.99
C ARG A 61 -3.05 4.26 17.52
N PHE A 62 -3.82 3.25 17.17
CA PHE A 62 -4.18 2.94 15.79
C PHE A 62 -4.93 4.10 15.13
N ASP A 63 -5.86 4.75 15.84
CA ASP A 63 -6.57 5.93 15.34
C ASP A 63 -5.64 7.13 15.05
N ASP A 64 -4.54 7.28 15.81
CA ASP A 64 -3.55 8.32 15.55
C ASP A 64 -2.83 8.05 14.22
N LEU A 65 -2.53 6.79 13.90
CA LEU A 65 -1.97 6.38 12.61
C LEU A 65 -2.94 6.69 11.46
N LEU A 66 -4.22 6.33 11.60
CA LEU A 66 -5.22 6.62 10.58
C LEU A 66 -5.37 8.13 10.34
N SER A 67 -5.37 8.91 11.42
CA SER A 67 -5.41 10.37 11.36
C SER A 67 -4.18 10.96 10.66
N ALA A 68 -2.99 10.42 10.91
CA ALA A 68 -1.77 10.82 10.21
C ALA A 68 -1.84 10.49 8.71
N LEU A 69 -2.28 9.28 8.36
CA LEU A 69 -2.45 8.87 6.97
C LEU A 69 -3.50 9.72 6.25
N ASP A 70 -4.63 10.06 6.89
CA ASP A 70 -5.67 10.91 6.30
C ASP A 70 -5.14 12.33 5.99
N LYS A 71 -4.38 12.93 6.90
CA LYS A 71 -3.72 14.23 6.63
C LYS A 71 -2.79 14.16 5.42
N ARG A 72 -2.03 13.06 5.30
CA ARG A 72 -1.08 12.86 4.20
C ARG A 72 -1.79 12.52 2.88
N LEU A 73 -2.90 11.78 2.91
CA LEU A 73 -3.76 11.57 1.74
C LEU A 73 -4.32 12.91 1.23
N ALA A 74 -4.78 13.79 2.12
CA ALA A 74 -5.25 15.12 1.74
C ALA A 74 -4.13 15.98 1.10
N HIS A 75 -2.90 15.89 1.64
CA HIS A 75 -1.73 16.53 1.02
C HIS A 75 -1.49 16.03 -0.40
N PHE A 76 -1.53 14.72 -0.62
CA PHE A 76 -1.37 14.11 -1.95
C PHE A 76 -2.51 14.50 -2.91
N ASP A 77 -3.77 14.52 -2.45
CA ASP A 77 -4.90 14.94 -3.27
C ASP A 77 -4.79 16.40 -3.71
N ALA A 78 -4.32 17.29 -2.81
CA ALA A 78 -4.05 18.68 -3.12
C ALA A 78 -2.93 18.87 -4.16
N HIS A 79 -2.01 17.90 -4.29
CA HIS A 79 -0.97 17.84 -5.34
C HIS A 79 -1.43 17.08 -6.59
N GLY A 80 -2.73 16.76 -6.69
CA GLY A 80 -3.32 16.15 -7.87
C GLY A 80 -3.14 14.63 -7.97
N CYS A 81 -2.78 13.95 -6.88
CA CYS A 81 -2.70 12.48 -6.84
C CYS A 81 -4.04 11.86 -7.25
N ARG A 82 -4.00 10.77 -8.04
CA ARG A 82 -5.19 10.02 -8.48
C ARG A 82 -5.03 8.51 -8.41
N ALA A 83 -3.88 8.03 -7.95
CA ALA A 83 -3.55 6.62 -7.89
C ALA A 83 -2.73 6.32 -6.63
N ALA A 84 -2.97 5.14 -6.07
CA ALA A 84 -2.16 4.53 -5.04
C ALA A 84 -1.50 3.27 -5.60
N ASP A 85 -0.35 2.91 -5.05
CA ASP A 85 0.41 1.72 -5.39
C ASP A 85 0.87 1.01 -4.11
N HIS A 86 0.82 -0.32 -4.09
CA HIS A 86 1.25 -1.13 -2.96
C HIS A 86 2.15 -2.25 -3.48
N GLY A 87 3.40 -2.26 -3.03
CA GLY A 87 4.29 -3.39 -3.22
C GLY A 87 4.04 -4.42 -2.13
N ILE A 88 3.66 -5.65 -2.49
CA ILE A 88 3.27 -6.70 -1.55
C ILE A 88 4.09 -7.97 -1.83
N GLU A 89 5.13 -8.19 -1.03
CA GLU A 89 5.94 -9.42 -1.11
C GLU A 89 5.21 -10.63 -0.51
N ILE A 90 4.45 -10.40 0.57
CA ILE A 90 3.62 -11.40 1.24
C ILE A 90 2.20 -10.85 1.34
N VAL A 91 1.27 -11.40 0.57
CA VAL A 91 -0.16 -11.08 0.72
C VAL A 91 -0.64 -11.73 2.01
N ARG A 92 -1.13 -10.90 2.93
CA ARG A 92 -1.65 -11.34 4.22
C ARG A 92 -3.14 -11.09 4.28
N TYR A 93 -3.85 -11.99 4.95
CA TYR A 93 -5.23 -11.77 5.34
C TYR A 93 -5.49 -12.35 6.73
N ALA A 94 -6.10 -11.56 7.60
CA ALA A 94 -6.76 -12.03 8.80
C ALA A 94 -7.99 -11.14 9.07
N PRO A 95 -9.06 -11.67 9.71
CA PRO A 95 -10.19 -10.85 10.12
C PRO A 95 -9.73 -9.63 10.93
N ILE A 96 -10.32 -8.46 10.62
CA ILE A 96 -10.00 -7.21 11.30
C ILE A 96 -10.38 -7.33 12.79
N PRO A 97 -9.43 -7.21 13.73
CA PRO A 97 -9.71 -7.31 15.16
C PRO A 97 -10.30 -6.00 15.71
N SER A 98 -10.49 -5.93 17.03
CA SER A 98 -10.94 -4.69 17.65
C SER A 98 -9.86 -3.61 17.59
N GLU A 99 -10.25 -2.34 17.65
CA GLU A 99 -9.31 -1.21 17.72
C GLU A 99 -8.38 -1.31 18.94
N ALA A 100 -8.89 -1.81 20.08
CA ALA A 100 -8.08 -2.02 21.27
C ALA A 100 -6.98 -3.08 21.05
N ASP A 101 -7.25 -4.12 20.26
CA ASP A 101 -6.21 -5.10 19.90
C ASP A 101 -5.17 -4.45 18.98
N LEU A 102 -5.59 -3.62 18.02
CA LEU A 102 -4.68 -2.90 17.12
C LEU A 102 -3.79 -1.90 17.87
N ASP A 103 -4.32 -1.21 18.88
CA ASP A 103 -3.54 -0.37 19.79
C ASP A 103 -2.43 -1.16 20.48
N VAL A 104 -2.75 -2.37 20.98
CA VAL A 104 -1.77 -3.25 21.61
C VAL A 104 -0.71 -3.71 20.62
N LEU A 105 -1.10 -4.10 19.40
CA LEU A 105 -0.15 -4.51 18.36
C LEU A 105 0.81 -3.38 17.98
N LEU A 106 0.27 -2.19 17.74
CA LEU A 106 1.05 -1.02 17.38
C LEU A 106 2.02 -0.64 18.51
N ALA A 107 1.53 -0.55 19.75
CA ALA A 107 2.36 -0.21 20.89
C ALA A 107 3.50 -1.21 21.11
N ARG A 108 3.22 -2.51 21.02
CA ARG A 108 4.26 -3.56 21.12
C ARG A 108 5.30 -3.40 20.02
N ARG A 109 4.86 -3.19 18.77
CA ARG A 109 5.80 -3.01 17.66
C ARG A 109 6.66 -1.75 17.81
N LEU A 110 6.07 -0.63 18.25
CA LEU A 110 6.80 0.62 18.50
C LEU A 110 7.85 0.47 19.61
N ASN A 111 7.64 -0.46 20.55
CA ASN A 111 8.62 -0.82 21.59
C ASN A 111 9.63 -1.89 21.14
N GLY A 112 9.65 -2.27 19.86
CA GLY A 112 10.63 -3.20 19.29
C GLY A 112 10.30 -4.68 19.49
N GLU A 113 9.09 -5.02 19.94
CA GLU A 113 8.68 -6.42 20.01
C GLU A 113 8.42 -6.99 18.61
N VAL A 114 8.76 -8.27 18.44
CA VAL A 114 8.45 -9.04 17.23
C VAL A 114 7.01 -9.55 17.32
N LEU A 115 6.21 -9.24 16.30
CA LEU A 115 4.84 -9.73 16.17
C LEU A 115 4.82 -11.08 15.46
N SER A 116 3.82 -11.89 15.77
CA SER A 116 3.52 -13.14 15.07
C SER A 116 2.94 -12.88 13.67
N GLU A 117 2.97 -13.90 12.81
CA GLU A 117 2.43 -13.80 11.44
C GLU A 117 0.93 -13.45 11.41
N LEU A 118 0.15 -13.92 12.39
CA LEU A 118 -1.26 -13.57 12.53
C LEU A 118 -1.45 -12.10 12.91
N GLU A 119 -0.66 -11.60 13.86
CA GLU A 119 -0.72 -10.20 14.31
C GLU A 119 -0.29 -9.25 13.19
N CYS A 120 0.76 -9.59 12.44
CA CYS A 120 1.16 -8.85 11.23
C CYS A 120 0.04 -8.85 10.18
N ALA A 121 -0.64 -9.99 9.98
CA ALA A 121 -1.76 -10.08 9.05
C ALA A 121 -2.94 -9.21 9.50
N GLN A 122 -3.32 -9.25 10.78
CA GLN A 122 -4.40 -8.42 11.32
C GLN A 122 -4.14 -6.94 11.10
N PHE A 123 -2.96 -6.44 11.50
CA PHE A 123 -2.61 -5.04 11.32
C PHE A 123 -2.55 -4.65 9.84
N SER A 124 -1.86 -5.45 9.02
CA SER A 124 -1.68 -5.16 7.59
C SER A 124 -3.02 -5.16 6.84
N THR A 125 -3.90 -6.11 7.13
CA THR A 125 -5.26 -6.15 6.57
C THR A 125 -6.06 -4.92 6.98
N THR A 126 -6.06 -4.53 8.27
CA THR A 126 -6.82 -3.35 8.71
C THR A 126 -6.35 -2.07 8.02
N VAL A 127 -5.04 -1.83 7.95
CA VAL A 127 -4.49 -0.62 7.29
C VAL A 127 -4.82 -0.62 5.80
N GLN A 128 -4.64 -1.74 5.11
CA GLN A 128 -4.92 -1.83 3.67
C GLN A 128 -6.41 -1.68 3.35
N VAL A 129 -7.31 -2.30 4.13
CA VAL A 129 -8.77 -2.15 3.97
C VAL A 129 -9.18 -0.69 4.21
N TRP A 130 -8.68 -0.05 5.26
CA TRP A 130 -8.96 1.35 5.53
C TRP A 130 -8.49 2.25 4.37
N LEU A 131 -7.26 2.05 3.90
CA LEU A 131 -6.70 2.77 2.75
C LEU A 131 -7.54 2.55 1.48
N GLY A 132 -7.91 1.30 1.18
CA GLY A 132 -8.76 0.94 0.04
C GLY A 132 -10.07 1.72 0.04
N LYS A 133 -10.74 1.79 1.19
CA LYS A 133 -11.98 2.57 1.36
C LYS A 133 -11.76 4.06 1.17
N ARG A 134 -10.64 4.62 1.65
CA ARG A 134 -10.26 6.01 1.37
C ARG A 134 -10.04 6.27 -0.12
N TYR A 135 -9.37 5.36 -0.82
CA TYR A 135 -9.19 5.49 -2.27
C TYR A 135 -10.53 5.47 -3.00
N ALA A 136 -11.49 4.65 -2.56
CA ALA A 136 -12.82 4.62 -3.16
C ALA A 136 -13.57 5.95 -2.96
N GLN A 137 -13.50 6.51 -1.75
CA GLN A 137 -14.10 7.82 -1.42
C GLN A 137 -13.47 8.97 -2.24
N LEU A 138 -12.15 8.94 -2.41
CA LEU A 138 -11.41 9.93 -3.23
C LEU A 138 -11.54 9.67 -4.74
N GLY A 139 -12.13 8.54 -5.14
CA GLY A 139 -12.19 8.11 -6.52
C GLY A 139 -10.82 7.80 -7.12
N TRP A 140 -9.83 7.39 -6.33
CA TRP A 140 -8.51 7.00 -6.80
C TRP A 140 -8.48 5.59 -7.38
N VAL A 141 -7.41 5.27 -8.13
CA VAL A 141 -7.08 3.91 -8.55
C VAL A 141 -6.17 3.27 -7.51
N MET A 142 -6.44 2.04 -7.09
CA MET A 142 -5.57 1.24 -6.23
C MET A 142 -4.79 0.23 -7.08
N GLN A 143 -3.47 0.25 -7.04
CA GLN A 143 -2.61 -0.73 -7.71
C GLN A 143 -2.01 -1.66 -6.66
N LEU A 144 -2.00 -2.96 -6.92
CA LEU A 144 -1.39 -3.99 -6.07
C LEU A 144 -0.34 -4.76 -6.88
N HIS A 145 0.93 -4.56 -6.56
CA HIS A 145 2.07 -5.25 -7.17
C HIS A 145 2.55 -6.39 -6.27
N ILE A 146 2.23 -7.63 -6.66
CA ILE A 146 2.34 -8.80 -5.79
C ILE A 146 3.46 -9.75 -6.24
N GLY A 147 4.23 -10.26 -5.28
CA GLY A 147 5.03 -11.47 -5.46
C GLY A 147 6.53 -11.26 -5.67
N ALA A 148 7.07 -10.09 -5.34
CA ALA A 148 8.53 -9.90 -5.30
C ALA A 148 9.16 -10.67 -4.14
N GLN A 149 10.29 -11.35 -4.40
CA GLN A 149 11.18 -11.87 -3.38
C GLN A 149 12.45 -11.02 -3.37
N ARG A 150 12.65 -10.27 -2.29
CA ARG A 150 13.65 -9.19 -2.24
C ARG A 150 14.90 -9.55 -1.46
N ASN A 151 15.97 -8.84 -1.77
CA ASN A 151 17.23 -8.84 -1.02
C ASN A 151 17.83 -10.26 -0.87
N ASN A 152 17.75 -11.08 -1.92
CA ASN A 152 18.14 -12.50 -1.89
C ASN A 152 19.62 -12.72 -1.57
N SER A 153 20.47 -11.73 -1.84
CA SER A 153 21.92 -11.80 -1.59
C SER A 153 22.30 -10.92 -0.42
N THR A 154 22.42 -11.50 0.79
CA THR A 154 22.84 -10.77 2.00
C THR A 154 24.18 -10.06 1.82
N ARG A 155 25.15 -10.72 1.18
CA ARG A 155 26.47 -10.13 0.90
C ARG A 155 26.36 -8.86 0.05
N MET A 156 25.51 -8.86 -0.98
CA MET A 156 25.35 -7.70 -1.86
C MET A 156 24.47 -6.62 -1.22
N PHE A 157 23.45 -7.01 -0.45
CA PHE A 157 22.64 -6.07 0.32
C PHE A 157 23.49 -5.25 1.31
N GLN A 158 24.45 -5.88 1.99
CA GLN A 158 25.37 -5.17 2.89
C GLN A 158 26.30 -4.17 2.16
N LEU A 159 26.58 -4.38 0.87
CA LEU A 159 27.47 -3.54 0.08
C LEU A 159 26.74 -2.42 -0.67
N LEU A 160 25.55 -2.71 -1.20
CA LEU A 160 24.83 -1.85 -2.15
C LEU A 160 23.45 -1.41 -1.66
N GLY A 161 22.90 -2.04 -0.62
CA GLY A 161 21.54 -1.80 -0.15
C GLY A 161 20.47 -2.49 -0.99
N ALA A 162 19.22 -2.03 -0.80
CA ALA A 162 18.04 -2.51 -1.53
C ALA A 162 18.04 -2.04 -2.99
N ASP A 163 17.15 -2.63 -3.81
CA ASP A 163 16.89 -2.23 -5.20
C ASP A 163 18.13 -2.24 -6.13
N ALA A 164 19.14 -3.05 -5.79
CA ALA A 164 20.42 -3.15 -6.51
C ALA A 164 20.50 -4.34 -7.49
N GLY A 165 19.36 -4.89 -7.93
CA GLY A 165 19.30 -6.02 -8.87
C GLY A 165 19.43 -7.42 -8.25
N PHE A 166 19.15 -7.56 -6.95
CA PHE A 166 19.20 -8.84 -6.22
C PHE A 166 17.81 -9.31 -5.76
N ASP A 167 16.77 -8.88 -6.47
CA ASP A 167 15.37 -9.25 -6.27
C ASP A 167 14.93 -10.18 -7.41
N SER A 168 13.98 -11.06 -7.13
CA SER A 168 13.48 -12.05 -8.11
C SER A 168 12.01 -12.38 -7.89
N ILE A 169 11.49 -13.29 -8.71
CA ILE A 169 10.12 -13.81 -8.61
C ILE A 169 9.98 -14.65 -7.33
N GLY A 170 8.98 -14.32 -6.51
CA GLY A 170 8.48 -15.17 -5.41
C GLY A 170 7.36 -16.10 -5.86
N ASP A 171 7.04 -17.11 -5.07
CA ASP A 171 6.15 -18.20 -5.48
C ASP A 171 5.21 -18.68 -4.35
N ARG A 172 4.87 -17.82 -3.41
CA ARG A 172 3.85 -18.12 -2.40
C ARG A 172 2.45 -18.03 -3.03
N PRO A 173 1.58 -19.05 -2.89
CA PRO A 173 0.17 -18.90 -3.27
C PRO A 173 -0.51 -17.83 -2.41
N PHE A 174 -1.39 -17.01 -3.00
CA PHE A 174 -2.07 -15.90 -2.29
C PHE A 174 -3.54 -15.67 -2.70
N ALA A 175 -4.14 -16.60 -3.44
CA ALA A 175 -5.49 -16.42 -3.99
C ALA A 175 -6.55 -16.24 -2.89
N PHE A 176 -6.41 -16.97 -1.77
CA PHE A 176 -7.33 -16.88 -0.64
C PHE A 176 -7.25 -15.50 0.02
N GLU A 177 -6.04 -15.06 0.33
CA GLU A 177 -5.77 -13.79 1.01
C GLU A 177 -6.18 -12.61 0.16
N LEU A 178 -5.88 -12.64 -1.14
CA LEU A 178 -6.27 -11.59 -2.08
C LEU A 178 -7.79 -11.50 -2.23
N ALA A 179 -8.49 -12.63 -2.39
CA ALA A 179 -9.95 -12.63 -2.49
C ALA A 179 -10.60 -11.98 -1.26
N HIS A 180 -10.16 -12.36 -0.05
CA HIS A 180 -10.74 -11.83 1.18
C HIS A 180 -10.36 -10.36 1.42
N LEU A 181 -9.13 -9.95 1.09
CA LEU A 181 -8.72 -8.53 1.21
C LEU A 181 -9.58 -7.62 0.32
N LEU A 182 -9.86 -8.05 -0.92
CA LEU A 182 -10.74 -7.32 -1.83
C LEU A 182 -12.20 -7.34 -1.34
N ASP A 183 -12.67 -8.49 -0.86
CA ASP A 183 -14.03 -8.67 -0.35
C ASP A 183 -14.31 -7.82 0.90
N GLU A 184 -13.36 -7.68 1.83
CA GLU A 184 -13.51 -6.79 3.00
C GLU A 184 -13.81 -5.32 2.62
N MET A 185 -13.31 -4.88 1.46
CA MET A 185 -13.64 -3.55 0.92
C MET A 185 -14.97 -3.56 0.14
N ASP A 186 -15.25 -4.63 -0.61
CA ASP A 186 -16.41 -4.72 -1.49
C ASP A 186 -17.73 -5.06 -0.75
N GLN A 187 -17.66 -5.73 0.41
CA GLN A 187 -18.82 -6.04 1.26
C GLN A 187 -19.63 -4.79 1.65
N THR A 188 -18.98 -3.63 1.75
CA THR A 188 -19.63 -2.33 2.01
C THR A 188 -19.74 -1.46 0.75
N ASN A 189 -19.46 -2.02 -0.43
CA ASN A 189 -19.39 -1.35 -1.73
C ASN A 189 -18.37 -0.20 -1.76
N GLU A 190 -17.25 -0.39 -1.05
CA GLU A 190 -16.16 0.60 -0.91
C GLU A 190 -14.85 0.10 -1.53
N LEU A 191 -14.88 -0.92 -2.39
CA LEU A 191 -13.72 -1.31 -3.19
C LEU A 191 -13.47 -0.27 -4.31
N PRO A 192 -12.25 0.32 -4.40
CA PRO A 192 -11.93 1.31 -5.42
C PRO A 192 -11.76 0.69 -6.81
N ARG A 193 -11.53 1.54 -7.82
CA ARG A 193 -10.95 1.08 -9.08
C ARG A 193 -9.62 0.42 -8.77
N THR A 194 -9.41 -0.80 -9.23
CA THR A 194 -8.27 -1.62 -8.78
C THR A 194 -7.52 -2.20 -9.97
N ILE A 195 -6.19 -2.20 -9.95
CA ILE A 195 -5.35 -2.90 -10.92
C ILE A 195 -4.47 -3.88 -10.17
N LEU A 196 -4.55 -5.15 -10.56
CA LEU A 196 -3.82 -6.25 -9.96
C LEU A 196 -2.64 -6.65 -10.85
N TYR A 197 -1.44 -6.76 -10.27
CA TYR A 197 -0.24 -7.22 -10.94
C TYR A 197 0.39 -8.40 -10.18
N CYS A 198 0.82 -9.43 -10.90
CA CYS A 198 1.57 -10.55 -10.34
C CYS A 198 2.95 -10.63 -11.00
N LEU A 199 4.01 -10.74 -10.20
CA LEU A 199 5.37 -10.90 -10.69
C LEU A 199 5.63 -12.33 -11.20
N ASN A 200 4.94 -13.32 -10.63
CA ASN A 200 5.04 -14.71 -11.07
C ASN A 200 3.98 -15.00 -12.15
N PRO A 201 4.37 -15.29 -13.40
CA PRO A 201 3.42 -15.50 -14.49
C PRO A 201 2.55 -16.75 -14.31
N ARG A 202 2.88 -17.66 -13.38
CA ARG A 202 2.00 -18.79 -13.04
C ARG A 202 0.65 -18.33 -12.47
N ASP A 203 0.60 -17.10 -11.93
CA ASP A 203 -0.57 -16.54 -11.27
C ASP A 203 -1.44 -15.73 -12.26
N ASN A 204 -1.06 -15.67 -13.55
CA ASN A 204 -1.78 -14.92 -14.58
C ASN A 204 -3.26 -15.29 -14.66
N GLU A 205 -3.59 -16.58 -14.76
CA GLU A 205 -4.97 -17.04 -14.86
C GLU A 205 -5.74 -16.83 -13.56
N MET A 206 -5.07 -16.98 -12.41
CA MET A 206 -5.66 -16.68 -11.11
C MET A 206 -6.02 -15.19 -11.02
N MET A 207 -5.13 -14.28 -11.41
CA MET A 207 -5.40 -12.83 -11.45
C MET A 207 -6.50 -12.48 -12.45
N ALA A 208 -6.41 -13.02 -13.68
CA ALA A 208 -7.40 -12.78 -14.73
C ALA A 208 -8.82 -13.25 -14.34
N THR A 209 -8.93 -14.29 -13.52
CA THR A 209 -10.23 -14.76 -13.01
C THR A 209 -10.64 -14.02 -11.73
N MET A 210 -9.70 -13.66 -10.85
CA MET A 210 -9.96 -12.89 -9.62
C MET A 210 -10.67 -11.57 -9.90
N ILE A 211 -10.24 -10.83 -10.92
CA ILE A 211 -10.84 -9.54 -11.27
C ILE A 211 -12.33 -9.65 -11.65
N GLY A 212 -12.79 -10.83 -12.09
CA GLY A 212 -14.19 -11.05 -12.47
C GLY A 212 -15.15 -11.03 -11.27
N ASN A 213 -14.65 -11.33 -10.07
CA ASN A 213 -15.46 -11.42 -8.84
C ASN A 213 -15.97 -10.05 -8.37
N PHE A 214 -15.26 -8.96 -8.69
CA PHE A 214 -15.46 -7.65 -8.06
C PHE A 214 -15.73 -6.50 -9.07
N GLN A 215 -16.27 -6.83 -10.25
CA GLN A 215 -16.69 -5.81 -11.22
C GLN A 215 -17.98 -5.11 -10.75
N GLY A 216 -18.20 -3.87 -11.19
CA GLY A 216 -19.43 -3.13 -10.84
C GLY A 216 -19.38 -1.64 -11.14
N GLY A 217 -20.38 -0.89 -10.67
CA GLY A 217 -20.34 0.58 -10.61
C GLY A 217 -20.50 1.34 -11.93
N GLY A 218 -20.93 0.69 -13.02
CA GLY A 218 -21.18 1.35 -14.31
C GLY A 218 -19.94 1.85 -15.04
N ILE A 219 -18.75 1.41 -14.62
CA ILE A 219 -17.46 1.70 -15.25
C ILE A 219 -16.99 0.50 -16.08
N ALA A 220 -16.36 0.77 -17.22
CA ALA A 220 -15.79 -0.27 -18.07
C ALA A 220 -14.55 -0.89 -17.38
N GLY A 221 -14.74 -2.04 -16.74
CA GLY A 221 -13.70 -2.78 -16.04
C GLY A 221 -13.20 -2.04 -14.78
N LYS A 222 -14.00 -2.07 -13.71
CA LYS A 222 -13.66 -1.49 -12.39
C LYS A 222 -12.35 -2.09 -11.86
N VAL A 223 -12.18 -3.39 -12.03
CA VAL A 223 -10.99 -4.14 -11.63
C VAL A 223 -10.27 -4.63 -12.88
N GLN A 224 -8.97 -4.36 -12.97
CA GLN A 224 -8.13 -4.65 -14.14
C GLN A 224 -7.04 -5.66 -13.77
N PHE A 225 -6.70 -6.51 -14.73
CA PHE A 225 -5.46 -7.27 -14.69
C PHE A 225 -4.40 -6.45 -15.44
N GLY A 226 -3.35 -6.06 -14.73
CA GLY A 226 -2.29 -5.20 -15.26
C GLY A 226 -1.50 -5.83 -16.41
N SER A 227 -0.71 -5.01 -17.10
CA SER A 227 0.26 -5.53 -18.07
C SER A 227 1.31 -6.40 -17.39
N GLY A 228 2.09 -7.16 -18.17
CA GLY A 228 3.19 -7.96 -17.65
C GLY A 228 4.20 -7.06 -16.93
N TRP A 229 4.45 -7.36 -15.66
CA TRP A 229 5.36 -6.66 -14.76
C TRP A 229 6.60 -7.52 -14.47
#